data_AF-A0A7J0GCN0-F1
#
_entry.id   AF-A0A7J0GCN0-F1
#
_cell.length_a   1.000
_cell.length_b   1.000
_cell.length_c   1.000
_cell.angle_alpha   90.00
_cell.angle_beta   90.00
_cell.angle_gamma   90.00
#
_symmetry.space_group_name_H-M   'P 1'
#
loop_
_entity.id
_entity.type
_entity.pdbx_description
1 polymer ?
#
loop_
_entity_poly.entity_id
_entity_poly.type
_entity_poly.pdbx_seq_one_letter_code
_entity_poly.pdbx_strand_id
1 'polypeptide(L)'
;MFRKNFDVDYELEVLTLLISRSIWYTSIQSNFSSPGKEYSEGWIEWDGERFEFQNAPSYSEKNWGGAFPRKWFWVQCNVFEGASGQVALTAAGGLRQLPGLGETFENAALIGIHHGGIFYEFVPWNGVVSFEISQWGHWYMSAENETHKVELEATTEDPGATLRAPTSEAGLAPACKDTCFGDLRLRLWERRNDGTKGKMILDVTSNMAALEVGGGPWFNTWKGKTSTPEIVNRALNLPVDVDGIFGFVPLLKPPGL
;
A
#
# COMPACT_ATOMS: atom_id res chain seq x y z
N MET A 1 -1.86 30.04 -17.05
CA MET A 1 -2.23 29.53 -15.71
C MET A 1 -2.46 28.03 -15.84
N PHE A 2 -1.38 27.24 -15.75
CA PHE A 2 -1.47 25.78 -15.92
C PHE A 2 -1.53 25.13 -14.54
N ARG A 3 -2.67 24.53 -14.18
CA ARG A 3 -2.66 23.44 -13.20
C ARG A 3 -2.10 22.22 -13.90
N LYS A 4 -0.97 21.69 -13.40
CA LYS A 4 -0.71 20.27 -13.58
C LYS A 4 -1.76 19.54 -12.74
N ASN A 5 -2.61 18.75 -13.39
CA ASN A 5 -3.16 17.59 -12.72
C ASN A 5 -2.00 16.60 -12.59
N PHE A 6 -1.70 16.16 -11.38
CA PHE A 6 -0.81 15.03 -11.16
C PHE A 6 -1.71 13.79 -11.03
N ASP A 7 -1.35 12.70 -11.68
CA ASP A 7 -2.14 11.47 -11.63
C ASP A 7 -1.97 10.76 -10.29
N VAL A 8 -3.06 10.13 -9.84
CA VAL A 8 -3.14 9.37 -8.59
C VAL A 8 -2.06 8.28 -8.53
N ASP A 9 -1.83 7.62 -9.67
CA ASP A 9 -0.78 6.62 -9.86
C ASP A 9 0.61 7.13 -9.49
N TYR A 10 0.90 8.41 -9.76
CA TYR A 10 2.23 9.00 -9.55
C TYR A 10 2.53 9.26 -8.06
N GLU A 11 1.49 9.54 -7.26
CA GLU A 11 1.64 9.66 -5.79
C GLU A 11 1.77 8.26 -5.15
N LEU A 12 0.98 7.29 -5.62
CA LEU A 12 1.10 5.88 -5.21
C LEU A 12 2.45 5.24 -5.57
N GLU A 13 3.05 5.57 -6.73
CA GLU A 13 4.41 5.12 -7.07
C GLU A 13 5.45 5.65 -6.07
N VAL A 14 5.38 6.92 -5.66
CA VAL A 14 6.34 7.53 -4.71
C VAL A 14 6.26 6.87 -3.32
N LEU A 15 5.06 6.57 -2.84
CA LEU A 15 4.84 5.84 -1.58
C LEU A 15 5.36 4.40 -1.63
N THR A 16 5.10 3.72 -2.74
CA THR A 16 5.58 2.34 -2.97
C THR A 16 7.11 2.30 -3.01
N LEU A 17 7.76 3.27 -3.69
CA LEU A 17 9.21 3.46 -3.74
C LEU A 17 9.86 3.72 -2.36
N LEU A 18 9.12 4.33 -1.43
CA LEU A 18 9.64 4.65 -0.08
C LEU A 18 9.51 3.48 0.91
N ILE A 19 8.64 2.50 0.66
CA ILE A 19 8.68 1.20 1.35
C ILE A 19 9.65 0.22 0.67
N SER A 20 9.73 0.20 -0.67
CA SER A 20 10.26 -0.93 -1.44
C SER A 20 11.30 -0.58 -2.51
N ARG A 21 12.36 -1.39 -2.57
CA ARG A 21 13.20 -1.63 -3.75
C ARG A 21 13.18 -3.16 -4.06
N SER A 22 12.02 -3.83 -3.95
CA SER A 22 11.88 -5.23 -3.50
C SER A 22 10.88 -6.21 -4.23
N ILE A 23 10.32 -6.02 -5.43
CA ILE A 23 9.22 -6.88 -6.00
C ILE A 23 9.04 -6.86 -7.59
N TRP A 24 8.04 -7.41 -8.33
CA TRP A 24 7.91 -7.20 -9.82
C TRP A 24 6.50 -7.13 -10.49
N TYR A 25 6.32 -6.19 -11.47
CA TYR A 25 5.06 -5.86 -12.20
C TYR A 25 4.64 -6.91 -13.26
N THR A 26 3.34 -7.02 -13.52
CA THR A 26 2.76 -7.52 -14.79
C THR A 26 1.41 -6.83 -15.02
N SER A 27 1.05 -6.56 -16.28
CA SER A 27 -0.15 -5.79 -16.64
C SER A 27 -1.26 -6.65 -17.25
N ILE A 28 -2.51 -6.25 -16.97
CA ILE A 28 -3.63 -6.36 -17.93
C ILE A 28 -3.92 -4.92 -18.38
N GLN A 29 -4.10 -4.69 -19.68
CA GLN A 29 -4.44 -3.35 -20.18
C GLN A 29 -5.94 -3.09 -20.01
N SER A 30 -6.29 -2.14 -19.16
CA SER A 30 -7.60 -1.48 -19.14
C SER A 30 -7.48 -0.04 -19.63
N ASN A 31 -8.52 0.47 -20.30
CA ASN A 31 -8.53 1.84 -20.83
C ASN A 31 -9.11 2.81 -19.79
N PHE A 32 -8.23 3.49 -19.06
CA PHE A 32 -8.63 4.48 -18.05
C PHE A 32 -9.27 5.72 -18.69
N SER A 33 -10.49 6.06 -18.26
CA SER A 33 -11.29 7.15 -18.82
C SER A 33 -11.70 8.24 -17.81
N SER A 34 -11.49 8.01 -16.51
CA SER A 34 -11.75 8.99 -15.43
C SER A 34 -10.98 8.64 -14.14
N PRO A 35 -10.46 9.63 -13.40
CA PRO A 35 -9.74 9.37 -12.15
C PRO A 35 -10.68 8.95 -11.01
N GLY A 36 -10.13 8.21 -10.03
CA GLY A 36 -10.78 7.92 -8.74
C GLY A 36 -11.74 6.73 -8.70
N LYS A 37 -11.94 6.01 -9.81
CA LYS A 37 -12.57 4.69 -9.84
C LYS A 37 -11.92 3.87 -10.94
N GLU A 38 -11.18 2.83 -10.57
CA GLU A 38 -10.62 1.85 -11.49
C GLU A 38 -11.74 0.94 -12.01
N TYR A 39 -12.55 1.48 -12.91
CA TYR A 39 -13.49 0.70 -13.70
C TYR A 39 -12.81 0.24 -14.98
N SER A 40 -12.71 -1.07 -15.15
CA SER A 40 -12.19 -1.67 -16.36
C SER A 40 -13.32 -2.01 -17.34
N GLU A 41 -13.04 -1.82 -18.63
CA GLU A 41 -13.84 -2.30 -19.76
C GLU A 41 -12.94 -3.18 -20.62
N GLY A 42 -13.43 -4.35 -21.03
CA GLY A 42 -12.60 -5.34 -21.72
C GLY A 42 -13.19 -6.75 -21.67
N TRP A 43 -12.30 -7.73 -21.72
CA TRP A 43 -12.64 -9.15 -21.66
C TRP A 43 -11.46 -9.97 -21.13
N ILE A 44 -11.75 -11.11 -20.52
CA ILE A 44 -10.78 -12.17 -20.21
C ILE A 44 -11.20 -13.46 -20.92
N GLU A 45 -10.24 -14.33 -21.20
CA GLU A 45 -10.48 -15.70 -21.66
C GLU A 45 -10.00 -16.67 -20.56
N TRP A 46 -10.88 -17.59 -20.16
CA TRP A 46 -10.63 -18.56 -19.09
C TRP A 46 -11.32 -19.88 -19.42
N ASP A 47 -10.59 -20.99 -19.33
CA ASP A 47 -11.04 -22.35 -19.72
C ASP A 47 -11.67 -22.44 -21.13
N GLY A 48 -11.25 -21.55 -22.04
CA GLY A 48 -11.79 -21.43 -23.41
C GLY A 48 -13.10 -20.64 -23.53
N GLU A 49 -13.64 -20.12 -22.43
CA GLU A 49 -14.79 -19.20 -22.42
C GLU A 49 -14.30 -17.73 -22.33
N ARG A 50 -14.98 -16.83 -23.05
CA ARG A 50 -14.67 -15.40 -23.08
C ARG A 50 -15.69 -14.62 -22.25
N PHE A 51 -15.23 -14.00 -21.18
CA PHE A 51 -16.02 -13.18 -20.27
C PHE A 51 -15.79 -11.71 -20.61
N GLU A 52 -16.80 -11.04 -21.17
CA GLU A 52 -16.76 -9.60 -21.46
C GLU A 52 -17.30 -8.81 -20.27
N PHE A 53 -16.67 -7.66 -19.97
CA PHE A 53 -17.03 -6.81 -18.84
C PHE A 53 -16.98 -5.33 -19.20
N GLN A 54 -17.90 -4.57 -18.62
CA GLN A 54 -18.01 -3.12 -18.77
C GLN A 54 -18.25 -2.50 -17.40
N ASN A 55 -17.53 -1.41 -17.09
CA ASN A 55 -17.60 -0.71 -15.80
C ASN A 55 -17.40 -1.63 -14.59
N ALA A 56 -16.58 -2.68 -14.74
CA ALA A 56 -16.31 -3.64 -13.68
C ALA A 56 -15.32 -3.05 -12.67
N PRO A 57 -15.59 -3.13 -11.34
CA PRO A 57 -14.59 -2.80 -10.33
C PRO A 57 -13.32 -3.61 -10.55
N SER A 58 -12.19 -2.93 -10.57
CA SER A 58 -10.89 -3.54 -10.78
C SER A 58 -9.85 -2.98 -9.82
N TYR A 59 -8.81 -3.77 -9.62
CA TYR A 59 -7.60 -3.44 -8.88
C TYR A 59 -6.45 -4.04 -9.69
N SER A 60 -5.37 -3.28 -9.89
CA SER A 60 -4.18 -3.75 -10.60
C SER A 60 -2.94 -3.41 -9.79
N GLU A 61 -2.18 -4.42 -9.38
CA GLU A 61 -1.06 -4.22 -8.49
C GLU A 61 0.31 -4.29 -9.16
N LYS A 62 1.22 -3.47 -8.63
CA LYS A 62 2.58 -3.32 -9.14
C LYS A 62 3.60 -3.55 -8.04
N ASN A 63 4.13 -4.75 -8.09
CA ASN A 63 5.32 -5.17 -7.39
C ASN A 63 6.58 -4.52 -8.11
N TRP A 64 7.68 -4.14 -7.40
CA TRP A 64 8.83 -3.24 -7.79
C TRP A 64 10.19 -3.50 -7.06
N GLY A 65 11.20 -4.19 -7.65
CA GLY A 65 12.57 -4.52 -7.21
C GLY A 65 12.94 -6.02 -6.97
N GLY A 66 13.65 -6.36 -5.88
CA GLY A 66 14.30 -7.68 -5.66
C GLY A 66 13.47 -8.89 -5.12
N ALA A 67 13.00 -8.84 -3.87
CA ALA A 67 12.20 -9.90 -3.21
C ALA A 67 11.39 -9.33 -2.04
N PHE A 68 10.17 -9.85 -1.78
CA PHE A 68 9.24 -9.31 -0.77
C PHE A 68 9.89 -9.21 0.64
N PRO A 69 9.36 -8.35 1.54
CA PRO A 69 9.79 -8.30 2.94
C PRO A 69 9.73 -9.69 3.61
N ARG A 70 10.45 -9.91 4.72
CA ARG A 70 10.38 -11.22 5.42
C ARG A 70 8.97 -11.57 5.90
N LYS A 71 8.15 -10.55 6.15
CA LYS A 71 6.75 -10.65 6.59
C LYS A 71 6.03 -9.39 6.15
N TRP A 72 4.84 -9.50 5.57
CA TRP A 72 4.09 -8.34 5.08
C TRP A 72 2.58 -8.53 5.16
N PHE A 73 1.84 -7.44 5.03
CA PHE A 73 0.39 -7.42 4.91
C PHE A 73 -0.05 -6.30 3.96
N TRP A 74 -1.25 -6.46 3.38
CA TRP A 74 -1.86 -5.50 2.47
C TRP A 74 -3.37 -5.37 2.74
N VAL A 75 -3.89 -4.17 2.54
CA VAL A 75 -5.32 -3.82 2.53
C VAL A 75 -5.55 -2.78 1.43
N GLN A 76 -6.30 -3.13 0.39
CA GLN A 76 -6.76 -2.19 -0.64
C GLN A 76 -8.30 -2.19 -0.70
N CYS A 77 -8.88 -1.02 -1.00
CA CYS A 77 -10.28 -0.93 -1.42
C CYS A 77 -10.52 0.35 -2.23
N ASN A 78 -11.29 0.25 -3.33
CA ASN A 78 -11.77 1.39 -4.10
C ASN A 78 -13.32 1.38 -4.31
N VAL A 79 -14.03 0.48 -3.60
CA VAL A 79 -15.50 0.36 -3.59
C VAL A 79 -16.02 0.55 -2.17
N PHE A 80 -16.54 1.74 -1.86
CA PHE A 80 -17.03 2.10 -0.53
C PHE A 80 -18.47 2.61 -0.53
N GLU A 81 -19.22 2.24 0.50
CA GLU A 81 -20.50 2.84 0.88
C GLU A 81 -20.31 3.93 1.96
N GLY A 82 -21.22 4.90 2.01
CA GLY A 82 -21.24 5.97 3.02
C GLY A 82 -20.56 7.29 2.60
N ALA A 83 -19.77 7.30 1.53
CA ALA A 83 -19.21 8.52 0.95
C ALA A 83 -20.14 9.18 -0.09
N SER A 84 -20.09 10.51 -0.20
CA SER A 84 -20.74 11.29 -1.26
C SER A 84 -19.89 11.45 -2.53
N GLY A 85 -18.72 10.82 -2.56
CA GLY A 85 -17.76 10.86 -3.66
C GLY A 85 -16.86 9.62 -3.65
N GLN A 86 -15.90 9.59 -4.58
CA GLN A 86 -14.93 8.50 -4.69
C GLN A 86 -14.01 8.43 -3.46
N VAL A 87 -13.76 7.22 -2.97
CA VAL A 87 -12.77 6.91 -1.94
C VAL A 87 -11.92 5.75 -2.44
N ALA A 88 -10.60 5.89 -2.37
CA ALA A 88 -9.65 4.79 -2.54
C ALA A 88 -8.73 4.71 -1.33
N LEU A 89 -8.45 3.48 -0.87
CA LEU A 89 -7.59 3.15 0.26
C LEU A 89 -6.49 2.20 -0.21
N THR A 90 -5.25 2.51 0.17
CA THR A 90 -4.12 1.58 0.13
C THR A 90 -3.42 1.64 1.49
N ALA A 91 -3.37 0.52 2.20
CA ALA A 91 -2.70 0.39 3.48
C ALA A 91 -1.87 -0.89 3.53
N ALA A 92 -0.63 -0.77 4.00
CA ALA A 92 0.35 -1.84 3.84
C ALA A 92 1.42 -1.79 4.94
N GLY A 93 2.12 -2.91 5.15
CA GLY A 93 3.29 -2.94 6.02
C GLY A 93 4.16 -4.16 5.82
N GLY A 94 5.45 -4.02 6.18
CA GLY A 94 6.48 -5.01 5.91
C GLY A 94 7.63 -4.96 6.93
N LEU A 95 8.07 -6.14 7.36
CA LEU A 95 9.32 -6.34 8.09
C LEU A 95 10.46 -6.35 7.07
N ARG A 96 10.90 -5.15 6.68
CA ARG A 96 11.89 -4.96 5.62
C ARG A 96 13.31 -4.99 6.17
N GLN A 97 14.25 -5.51 5.38
CA GLN A 97 15.68 -5.44 5.69
C GLN A 97 16.21 -4.05 5.34
N LEU A 98 17.06 -3.49 6.20
CA LEU A 98 17.77 -2.24 5.94
C LEU A 98 19.10 -2.49 5.20
N PRO A 99 19.53 -1.59 4.28
CA PRO A 99 20.83 -1.71 3.63
C PRO A 99 21.98 -1.60 4.65
N GLY A 100 22.85 -2.60 4.72
CA GLY A 100 24.00 -2.62 5.62
C GLY A 100 24.76 -3.94 5.63
N LEU A 101 25.79 -4.04 6.47
CA LEU A 101 26.62 -5.24 6.66
C LEU A 101 26.02 -6.25 7.66
N GLY A 102 24.72 -6.16 7.97
CA GLY A 102 24.08 -7.02 8.97
C GLY A 102 22.58 -7.21 8.74
N GLU A 103 22.01 -8.21 9.40
CA GLU A 103 20.58 -8.54 9.36
C GLU A 103 19.73 -7.58 10.23
N THR A 104 19.75 -6.29 9.90
CA THR A 104 18.88 -5.29 10.53
C THR A 104 17.53 -5.22 9.81
N PHE A 105 16.44 -5.35 10.56
CA PHE A 105 15.07 -5.26 10.06
C PHE A 105 14.28 -4.18 10.79
N GLU A 106 13.34 -3.54 10.10
CA GLU A 106 12.41 -2.57 10.69
C GLU A 106 10.95 -2.81 10.25
N ASN A 107 10.00 -2.33 11.05
CA ASN A 107 8.58 -2.29 10.67
C ASN A 107 8.32 -1.03 9.84
N ALA A 108 8.21 -1.18 8.51
CA ALA A 108 7.64 -0.15 7.65
C ALA A 108 6.12 -0.36 7.54
N ALA A 109 5.34 0.72 7.53
CA ALA A 109 3.91 0.70 7.21
C ALA A 109 3.44 2.06 6.67
N LEU A 110 2.37 2.05 5.89
CA LEU A 110 1.69 3.24 5.37
C LEU A 110 0.17 3.08 5.41
N ILE A 111 -0.53 4.21 5.40
CA ILE A 111 -1.94 4.32 5.02
C ILE A 111 -2.05 5.51 4.07
N GLY A 112 -2.56 5.30 2.87
CA GLY A 112 -2.88 6.33 1.89
C GLY A 112 -4.37 6.29 1.55
N ILE A 113 -5.03 7.45 1.53
CA ILE A 113 -6.45 7.57 1.18
C ILE A 113 -6.63 8.70 0.17
N HIS A 114 -7.24 8.43 -0.97
CA HIS A 114 -7.73 9.49 -1.88
C HIS A 114 -9.23 9.70 -1.64
N HIS A 115 -9.65 10.92 -1.34
CA HIS A 115 -11.06 11.31 -1.23
C HIS A 115 -11.25 12.79 -1.57
N GLY A 116 -12.28 13.12 -2.37
CA GLY A 116 -12.63 14.51 -2.69
C GLY A 116 -11.55 15.32 -3.43
N GLY A 117 -10.61 14.65 -4.10
CA GLY A 117 -9.45 15.28 -4.73
C GLY A 117 -8.32 15.65 -3.75
N ILE A 118 -8.38 15.15 -2.51
CA ILE A 118 -7.31 15.25 -1.51
C ILE A 118 -6.71 13.86 -1.31
N PHE A 119 -5.38 13.81 -1.23
CA PHE A 119 -4.65 12.63 -0.77
C PHE A 119 -4.25 12.80 0.70
N TYR A 120 -4.60 11.82 1.53
CA TYR A 120 -4.30 11.78 2.96
C TYR A 120 -3.22 10.73 3.23
N GLU A 121 -1.99 11.19 3.42
CA GLU A 121 -0.80 10.36 3.63
C GLU A 121 -0.54 10.12 5.13
N PHE A 122 -0.29 8.88 5.54
CA PHE A 122 0.21 8.52 6.87
C PHE A 122 1.39 7.56 6.75
N VAL A 123 2.58 8.04 7.13
CA VAL A 123 3.87 7.39 6.85
C VAL A 123 4.94 7.78 7.87
N PRO A 124 6.04 7.01 8.02
CA PRO A 124 7.02 7.19 9.11
C PRO A 124 7.77 8.53 9.13
N TRP A 125 7.69 9.34 8.06
CA TRP A 125 8.30 10.67 7.98
C TRP A 125 7.31 11.83 8.19
N ASN A 126 5.99 11.58 8.10
CA ASN A 126 4.95 12.61 8.29
C ASN A 126 4.09 12.38 9.56
N GLY A 127 4.17 11.18 10.14
CA GLY A 127 3.27 10.73 11.19
C GLY A 127 3.67 9.37 11.74
N VAL A 128 2.71 8.71 12.38
CA VAL A 128 2.92 7.49 13.16
C VAL A 128 1.84 6.48 12.82
N VAL A 129 2.21 5.39 12.16
CA VAL A 129 1.32 4.26 11.83
C VAL A 129 1.50 3.16 12.87
N SER A 130 0.40 2.61 13.36
CA SER A 130 0.33 1.46 14.26
C SER A 130 -0.56 0.39 13.64
N PHE A 131 -0.20 -0.89 13.81
CA PHE A 131 -0.93 -2.00 13.21
C PHE A 131 -1.01 -3.21 14.15
N GLU A 132 -2.08 -3.97 14.00
CA GLU A 132 -2.35 -5.25 14.66
C GLU A 132 -2.99 -6.19 13.64
N ILE A 133 -2.20 -7.13 13.11
CA ILE A 133 -2.59 -8.01 12.00
C ILE A 133 -2.54 -9.47 12.47
N SER A 134 -3.62 -10.21 12.32
CA SER A 134 -3.70 -11.62 12.71
C SER A 134 -3.03 -12.53 11.67
N GLN A 135 -2.86 -13.82 12.00
CA GLN A 135 -2.28 -14.82 11.06
C GLN A 135 -3.16 -14.99 9.81
N TRP A 136 -4.46 -14.73 9.95
CA TRP A 136 -5.46 -14.53 8.90
C TRP A 136 -6.68 -13.84 9.53
N GLY A 137 -7.61 -13.34 8.71
CA GLY A 137 -8.99 -13.01 9.13
C GLY A 137 -9.21 -11.68 9.85
N HIS A 138 -8.16 -10.96 10.27
CA HIS A 138 -8.28 -9.64 10.91
C HIS A 138 -7.04 -8.76 10.66
N TRP A 139 -7.29 -7.53 10.20
CA TRP A 139 -6.32 -6.48 9.93
C TRP A 139 -6.81 -5.18 10.58
N TYR A 140 -6.13 -4.72 11.63
CA TYR A 140 -6.40 -3.41 12.24
C TYR A 140 -5.20 -2.47 12.03
N MET A 141 -5.46 -1.23 11.62
CA MET A 141 -4.45 -0.18 11.58
C MET A 141 -5.01 1.15 12.06
N SER A 142 -4.17 1.95 12.72
CA SER A 142 -4.47 3.33 13.04
C SER A 142 -3.25 4.21 12.83
N ALA A 143 -3.45 5.47 12.45
CA ALA A 143 -2.36 6.42 12.32
C ALA A 143 -2.77 7.85 12.69
N GLU A 144 -1.77 8.67 12.99
CA GLU A 144 -1.93 10.12 13.05
C GLU A 144 -0.72 10.83 12.46
N ASN A 145 -0.97 11.95 11.78
CA ASN A 145 0.03 12.95 11.41
C ASN A 145 -0.30 14.26 12.16
N GLU A 146 0.30 15.40 11.80
CA GLU A 146 0.03 16.66 12.51
C GLU A 146 -1.45 17.09 12.47
N THR A 147 -2.13 16.83 11.35
CA THR A 147 -3.43 17.43 10.97
C THR A 147 -4.60 16.44 10.91
N HIS A 148 -4.34 15.13 10.89
CA HIS A 148 -5.35 14.09 10.71
C HIS A 148 -5.11 12.87 11.61
N LYS A 149 -6.18 12.10 11.85
CA LYS A 149 -6.15 10.76 12.45
C LYS A 149 -6.98 9.79 11.61
N VAL A 150 -6.55 8.54 11.50
CA VAL A 150 -7.22 7.47 10.73
C VAL A 150 -7.30 6.18 11.56
N GLU A 151 -8.39 5.44 11.38
CA GLU A 151 -8.54 4.04 11.80
C GLU A 151 -9.17 3.24 10.67
N LEU A 152 -8.58 2.10 10.34
CA LEU A 152 -9.18 1.09 9.47
C LEU A 152 -9.18 -0.26 10.19
N GLU A 153 -10.25 -1.01 10.00
CA GLU A 153 -10.41 -2.37 10.50
C GLU A 153 -11.05 -3.22 9.43
N ALA A 154 -10.44 -4.35 9.10
CA ALA A 154 -10.91 -5.29 8.10
C ALA A 154 -10.87 -6.74 8.61
N THR A 155 -11.83 -7.53 8.13
CA THR A 155 -12.06 -8.92 8.53
C THR A 155 -12.47 -9.77 7.34
N THR A 156 -12.24 -11.07 7.41
CA THR A 156 -12.81 -12.02 6.46
C THR A 156 -12.99 -13.41 7.08
N GLU A 157 -14.08 -14.09 6.71
CA GLU A 157 -14.26 -15.53 6.95
C GLU A 157 -13.82 -16.38 5.75
N ASP A 158 -13.47 -15.75 4.62
CA ASP A 158 -13.03 -16.44 3.40
C ASP A 158 -11.73 -17.22 3.66
N PRO A 159 -11.61 -18.46 3.16
CA PRO A 159 -10.41 -19.28 3.36
C PRO A 159 -9.15 -18.70 2.69
N GLY A 160 -9.27 -17.75 1.76
CA GLY A 160 -8.19 -17.11 1.00
C GLY A 160 -7.52 -18.01 -0.04
N ALA A 161 -7.09 -17.41 -1.15
CA ALA A 161 -6.22 -18.08 -2.11
C ALA A 161 -4.77 -18.12 -1.60
N THR A 162 -3.95 -19.04 -2.13
CA THR A 162 -2.52 -19.13 -1.79
C THR A 162 -1.70 -18.84 -3.04
N LEU A 163 -1.04 -17.68 -3.06
CA LEU A 163 -0.27 -17.21 -4.21
C LEU A 163 1.24 -17.43 -4.02
N ARG A 164 1.95 -17.45 -5.15
CA ARG A 164 3.41 -17.53 -5.16
C ARG A 164 4.01 -16.12 -5.18
N ALA A 165 4.84 -15.83 -4.18
CA ALA A 165 5.54 -14.55 -4.05
C ALA A 165 7.07 -14.76 -4.12
N PRO A 166 7.84 -13.85 -4.73
CA PRO A 166 9.30 -13.86 -4.65
C PRO A 166 9.81 -13.61 -3.21
N THR A 167 10.46 -14.60 -2.62
CA THR A 167 11.08 -14.56 -1.29
C THR A 167 12.60 -14.60 -1.39
N SER A 168 13.30 -13.97 -0.44
CA SER A 168 14.77 -13.96 -0.39
C SER A 168 15.35 -15.36 -0.13
N GLU A 169 14.67 -16.18 0.66
CA GLU A 169 15.13 -17.50 1.09
C GLU A 169 14.80 -18.65 0.11
N ALA A 170 13.69 -18.55 -0.64
CA ALA A 170 13.18 -19.67 -1.46
C ALA A 170 12.78 -19.28 -2.90
N GLY A 171 12.99 -18.04 -3.33
CA GLY A 171 12.53 -17.55 -4.62
C GLY A 171 11.00 -17.55 -4.72
N LEU A 172 10.44 -17.92 -5.87
CA LEU A 172 9.00 -17.89 -6.15
C LEU A 172 8.24 -19.04 -5.44
N ALA A 173 7.95 -18.83 -4.17
CA ALA A 173 7.40 -19.82 -3.24
C ALA A 173 5.93 -19.49 -2.85
N PRO A 174 5.09 -20.48 -2.49
CA PRO A 174 3.76 -20.25 -1.94
C PRO A 174 3.89 -19.58 -0.56
N ALA A 175 3.86 -18.25 -0.56
CA ALA A 175 4.25 -17.41 0.58
C ALA A 175 3.36 -16.15 0.69
N CYS A 176 2.34 -16.02 -0.14
CA CYS A 176 1.29 -15.02 -0.08
C CYS A 176 -0.05 -15.71 0.15
N LYS A 177 -0.94 -15.07 0.91
CA LYS A 177 -2.33 -15.46 1.07
C LYS A 177 -3.22 -14.22 0.95
N ASP A 178 -4.13 -14.22 -0.01
CA ASP A 178 -4.98 -13.08 -0.40
C ASP A 178 -6.47 -13.45 -0.40
N THR A 179 -7.33 -12.42 -0.40
CA THR A 179 -8.74 -12.52 -0.78
C THR A 179 -9.28 -11.14 -1.16
N CYS A 180 -10.32 -11.09 -2.00
CA CYS A 180 -11.11 -9.87 -2.26
C CYS A 180 -12.46 -9.85 -1.52
N PHE A 181 -12.73 -10.85 -0.69
CA PHE A 181 -13.95 -10.97 0.11
C PHE A 181 -13.74 -10.44 1.54
N GLY A 182 -13.18 -9.24 1.64
CA GLY A 182 -12.93 -8.54 2.90
C GLY A 182 -14.02 -7.55 3.27
N ASP A 183 -14.60 -7.73 4.46
CA ASP A 183 -15.33 -6.66 5.14
C ASP A 183 -14.33 -5.63 5.68
N LEU A 184 -14.60 -4.34 5.50
CA LEU A 184 -13.72 -3.23 5.86
C LEU A 184 -14.53 -2.04 6.35
N ARG A 185 -14.08 -1.39 7.42
CA ARG A 185 -14.51 -0.05 7.83
C ARG A 185 -13.34 0.89 7.92
N LEU A 186 -13.43 2.03 7.22
CA LEU A 186 -12.43 3.10 7.21
C LEU A 186 -13.01 4.38 7.82
N ARG A 187 -12.29 5.00 8.75
CA ARG A 187 -12.67 6.26 9.40
C ARG A 187 -11.51 7.25 9.40
N LEU A 188 -11.81 8.50 9.03
CA LEU A 188 -10.84 9.59 8.91
C LEU A 188 -11.37 10.84 9.65
N TRP A 189 -10.50 11.48 10.41
CA TRP A 189 -10.81 12.70 11.18
C TRP A 189 -9.75 13.79 10.94
N GLU A 190 -10.19 15.05 11.03
CA GLU A 190 -9.31 16.16 11.42
C GLU A 190 -8.72 15.88 12.80
N ARG A 191 -7.47 16.28 13.05
CA ARG A 191 -6.81 16.20 14.36
C ARG A 191 -6.86 17.55 15.04
N ARG A 192 -7.26 17.58 16.32
CA ARG A 192 -7.23 18.81 17.13
C ARG A 192 -5.83 19.06 17.71
N ASN A 193 -5.58 20.31 18.12
CA ASN A 193 -4.34 20.73 18.78
C ASN A 193 -4.03 19.96 20.08
N ASP A 194 -5.05 19.41 20.74
CA ASP A 194 -4.95 18.54 21.92
C ASP A 194 -4.66 17.06 21.59
N GLY A 195 -4.51 16.72 20.31
CA GLY A 195 -4.31 15.35 19.81
C GLY A 195 -5.58 14.50 19.72
N THR A 196 -6.76 15.02 20.08
CA THR A 196 -8.03 14.30 19.99
C THR A 196 -8.61 14.28 18.57
N LYS A 197 -9.57 13.40 18.34
CA LYS A 197 -10.35 13.32 17.09
C LYS A 197 -11.23 14.58 16.97
N GLY A 198 -11.06 15.32 15.88
CA GLY A 198 -11.81 16.51 15.52
C GLY A 198 -13.06 16.18 14.72
N LYS A 199 -13.34 16.98 13.68
CA LYS A 199 -14.44 16.70 12.76
C LYS A 199 -14.16 15.43 11.95
N MET A 200 -15.19 14.65 11.71
CA MET A 200 -15.14 13.48 10.84
C MET A 200 -15.12 13.88 9.36
N ILE A 201 -14.28 13.21 8.57
CA ILE A 201 -14.13 13.40 7.12
C ILE A 201 -14.69 12.19 6.38
N LEU A 202 -14.45 10.98 6.89
CA LEU A 202 -15.01 9.72 6.40
C LEU A 202 -15.42 8.81 7.56
N ASP A 203 -16.50 8.06 7.36
CA ASP A 203 -16.83 6.81 8.05
C ASP A 203 -17.57 5.95 7.00
N VAL A 204 -16.85 5.00 6.43
CA VAL A 204 -17.25 4.28 5.21
C VAL A 204 -16.99 2.78 5.36
N THR A 205 -17.77 1.98 4.66
CA THR A 205 -17.71 0.51 4.71
C THR A 205 -17.60 -0.12 3.33
N SER A 206 -17.06 -1.33 3.27
CA SER A 206 -16.98 -2.16 2.08
C SER A 206 -17.04 -3.63 2.48
N ASN A 207 -17.52 -4.48 1.56
CA ASN A 207 -17.41 -5.95 1.60
C ASN A 207 -16.61 -6.51 0.41
N MET A 208 -15.82 -5.64 -0.24
CA MET A 208 -14.99 -5.93 -1.42
C MET A 208 -13.52 -5.53 -1.19
N ALA A 209 -13.05 -5.52 0.06
CA ALA A 209 -11.66 -5.18 0.35
C ALA A 209 -10.71 -6.32 -0.06
N ALA A 210 -9.63 -5.97 -0.74
CA ALA A 210 -8.51 -6.87 -1.00
C ALA A 210 -7.62 -6.93 0.25
N LEU A 211 -7.49 -8.11 0.86
CA LEU A 211 -6.80 -8.36 2.12
C LEU A 211 -5.72 -9.43 1.94
N GLU A 212 -4.49 -9.12 2.37
CA GLU A 212 -3.35 -10.02 2.18
C GLU A 212 -2.49 -10.14 3.46
N VAL A 213 -1.93 -11.34 3.66
CA VAL A 213 -0.75 -11.56 4.52
C VAL A 213 0.27 -12.42 3.76
N GLY A 214 1.55 -12.16 4.00
CA GLY A 214 2.62 -12.94 3.38
C GLY A 214 3.91 -13.02 4.17
N GLY A 215 4.82 -13.84 3.66
CA GLY A 215 6.08 -14.20 4.29
C GLY A 215 5.87 -14.96 5.59
N GLY A 216 6.77 -14.79 6.55
CA GLY A 216 6.64 -15.36 7.87
C GLY A 216 7.96 -15.53 8.63
N PRO A 217 7.98 -16.37 9.68
CA PRO A 217 6.84 -17.13 10.19
C PRO A 217 5.74 -16.26 10.86
N TRP A 218 4.48 -16.68 10.67
CA TRP A 218 3.31 -16.11 11.34
C TRP A 218 2.92 -16.98 12.55
N PHE A 219 3.62 -16.82 13.68
CA PHE A 219 3.33 -17.58 14.91
C PHE A 219 2.19 -16.99 15.76
N ASN A 220 2.02 -15.68 15.74
CA ASN A 220 1.05 -14.91 16.52
C ASN A 220 0.63 -13.66 15.72
N THR A 221 -0.43 -12.98 16.18
CA THR A 221 -0.80 -11.63 15.74
C THR A 221 0.40 -10.69 15.78
N TRP A 222 0.70 -10.05 14.65
CA TRP A 222 1.78 -9.10 14.50
C TRP A 222 1.31 -7.71 14.91
N LYS A 223 1.76 -7.26 16.08
CA LYS A 223 1.59 -5.87 16.53
C LYS A 223 2.85 -5.08 16.21
N GLY A 224 2.69 -3.89 15.67
CA GLY A 224 3.80 -3.03 15.28
C GLY A 224 3.44 -1.55 15.29
N LYS A 225 4.47 -0.72 15.33
CA LYS A 225 4.38 0.74 15.27
C LYS A 225 5.59 1.28 14.52
N THR A 226 5.37 2.16 13.57
CA THR A 226 6.46 2.80 12.81
C THR A 226 7.17 3.84 13.66
N SER A 227 8.48 3.82 13.65
CA SER A 227 9.34 4.89 14.16
C SER A 227 10.04 5.58 12.99
N THR A 228 10.12 6.91 12.99
CA THR A 228 10.99 7.65 12.06
C THR A 228 12.44 7.21 12.26
N PRO A 229 13.12 6.61 11.26
CA PRO A 229 14.51 6.19 11.44
C PRO A 229 15.42 7.41 11.59
N GLU A 230 16.35 7.40 12.56
CA GLU A 230 17.25 8.55 12.82
C GLU A 230 18.05 9.00 11.58
N ILE A 231 18.30 8.08 10.66
CA ILE A 231 18.98 8.34 9.37
C ILE A 231 18.17 9.31 8.49
N VAL A 232 16.84 9.24 8.50
CA VAL A 232 15.98 10.17 7.74
C VAL A 232 16.10 11.59 8.29
N ASN A 233 16.14 11.74 9.62
CA ASN A 233 16.38 13.03 10.28
C ASN A 233 17.78 13.61 9.98
N ARG A 234 18.78 12.79 9.64
CA ARG A 234 20.09 13.28 9.19
C ARG A 234 20.10 13.65 7.71
N ALA A 235 19.41 12.88 6.85
CA ALA A 235 19.32 13.16 5.42
C ALA A 235 18.57 14.47 5.13
N LEU A 236 17.45 14.71 5.83
CA LEU A 236 16.62 15.92 5.66
C LEU A 236 17.26 17.21 6.20
N ASN A 237 18.31 17.14 7.01
CA ASN A 237 19.00 18.29 7.61
C ASN A 237 20.35 18.62 6.95
N LEU A 238 20.67 18.02 5.79
CA LEU A 238 21.84 18.35 4.99
C LEU A 238 21.44 19.09 3.72
N PRO A 239 22.11 20.18 3.33
CA PRO A 239 21.98 20.76 2.00
C PRO A 239 22.69 19.83 1.00
N VAL A 240 21.97 18.81 0.54
CA VAL A 240 22.50 17.82 -0.41
C VAL A 240 22.64 18.45 -1.80
N ASP A 241 23.89 18.63 -2.24
CA ASP A 241 24.22 18.87 -3.63
C ASP A 241 23.75 17.67 -4.47
N VAL A 242 22.78 17.93 -5.36
CA VAL A 242 22.03 16.89 -6.06
C VAL A 242 22.88 16.22 -7.14
N ASP A 243 23.81 16.96 -7.75
CA ASP A 243 24.62 16.47 -8.88
C ASP A 243 25.75 15.53 -8.43
N GLY A 244 26.27 15.72 -7.21
CA GLY A 244 27.39 14.94 -6.67
C GLY A 244 27.09 13.46 -6.42
N ILE A 245 25.82 13.09 -6.16
CA ILE A 245 25.44 11.72 -5.79
C ILE A 245 25.24 10.81 -7.02
N PHE A 246 24.79 11.36 -8.16
CA PHE A 246 24.56 10.57 -9.38
C PHE A 246 25.84 10.10 -10.07
N GLY A 247 27.01 10.67 -9.74
CA GLY A 247 28.28 10.37 -10.42
C GLY A 247 28.96 9.04 -10.05
N PHE A 248 28.57 8.38 -8.95
CA PHE A 248 29.36 7.28 -8.34
C PHE A 248 28.75 5.87 -8.42
N VAL A 249 27.62 5.69 -9.13
CA VAL A 249 27.04 4.36 -9.38
C VAL A 249 27.13 4.05 -10.87
N PRO A 250 27.75 2.93 -11.29
CA PRO A 250 27.82 2.57 -12.71
C PRO A 250 26.41 2.27 -13.24
N LEU A 251 25.98 3.05 -14.24
CA LEU A 251 24.66 2.94 -14.86
C LEU A 251 24.56 1.68 -15.74
N LEU A 252 24.42 0.52 -15.10
CA LEU A 252 24.13 -0.75 -15.76
C LEU A 252 22.69 -0.74 -16.31
N LYS A 253 22.49 -0.09 -17.45
CA LYS A 253 21.34 -0.36 -18.31
C LYS A 253 21.36 -1.85 -18.71
N PRO A 254 20.24 -2.59 -18.56
CA PRO A 254 20.11 -3.88 -19.21
C PRO A 254 20.14 -3.69 -20.74
N PRO A 255 20.74 -4.62 -21.50
CA PRO A 255 20.76 -4.51 -22.96
C PRO A 255 19.38 -4.83 -23.54
N GLY A 256 18.73 -3.85 -24.17
CA GLY A 256 17.52 -4.07 -24.97
C GLY A 256 16.23 -3.43 -24.46
N LEU A 257 16.27 -2.17 -24.01
CA LEU A 257 15.15 -1.22 -23.93
C LEU A 257 15.67 0.24 -24.00
#